data_AF-A0A1F8N8P6-F1
#
_entry.id   AF-A0A1F8N8P6-F1
#
_cell.length_a   1.000
_cell.length_b   1.000
_cell.length_c   1.000
_cell.angle_alpha   90.00
_cell.angle_beta   90.00
_cell.angle_gamma   90.00
#
_symmetry.space_group_name_H-M   'P 1'
#
loop_
_entity.id
_entity.type
_entity.pdbx_description
1 polymer ?
#
loop_
_entity_poly.entity_id
_entity_poly.type
_entity_poly.pdbx_seq_one_letter_code
_entity_poly.pdbx_strand_id
1 'polypeptide(L)'
;MTFEQAAVNGAAVFAAFCAGCHGAEGQGGIGPALIGTDVELDDYGTADVLLGFISSEMPQNAPGSLQTQQYLEVTAYLLVKNNIVWPGNPFDPAKFNGIRLPD
;
A
#
# COMPACT_ATOMS: atom_id res chain seq x y z
N MET A 1 16.54 -5.42 4.25
CA MET A 1 15.15 -5.86 4.03
C MET A 1 14.79 -5.61 2.58
N THR A 2 14.08 -6.52 1.91
CA THR A 2 13.60 -6.34 0.52
C THR A 2 12.13 -5.92 0.50
N PHE A 3 11.64 -5.46 -0.66
CA PHE A 3 10.22 -5.19 -0.85
C PHE A 3 9.36 -6.45 -0.64
N GLU A 4 9.85 -7.64 -0.97
CA GLU A 4 9.18 -8.91 -0.68
C GLU A 4 8.96 -9.10 0.83
N GLN A 5 10.00 -8.89 1.63
CA GLN A 5 9.90 -9.01 3.09
C GLN A 5 8.94 -7.97 3.68
N ALA A 6 8.97 -6.73 3.18
CA ALA A 6 8.04 -5.68 3.59
C ALA A 6 6.60 -6.00 3.18
N ALA A 7 6.40 -6.50 1.97
CA ALA A 7 5.09 -6.89 1.47
C ALA A 7 4.49 -8.08 2.24
N VAL A 8 5.30 -9.03 2.73
CA VAL A 8 4.81 -10.12 3.60
C VAL A 8 4.23 -9.57 4.90
N ASN A 9 4.94 -8.64 5.57
CA ASN A 9 4.42 -7.97 6.76
C ASN A 9 3.18 -7.12 6.42
N GLY A 10 3.26 -6.38 5.31
CA GLY A 10 2.18 -5.54 4.80
C GLY A 10 0.92 -6.31 4.46
N ALA A 11 1.04 -7.55 3.98
CA ALA A 11 -0.10 -8.42 3.72
C ALA A 11 -0.86 -8.76 5.01
N ALA A 12 -0.14 -8.98 6.13
CA ALA A 12 -0.77 -9.20 7.42
C ALA A 12 -1.50 -7.94 7.93
N VAL A 13 -0.90 -6.76 7.74
CA VAL A 13 -1.56 -5.47 8.02
C VAL A 13 -2.80 -5.29 7.16
N PHE A 14 -2.69 -5.53 5.85
CA PHE A 14 -3.79 -5.41 4.91
C PHE A 14 -4.97 -6.31 5.31
N ALA A 15 -4.71 -7.58 5.62
CA ALA A 15 -5.72 -8.54 6.03
C ALA A 15 -6.45 -8.12 7.32
N ALA A 16 -5.71 -7.55 8.28
CA ALA A 16 -6.27 -7.15 9.57
C ALA A 16 -7.05 -5.83 9.51
N PHE A 17 -6.63 -4.86 8.69
CA PHE A 17 -7.12 -3.48 8.79
C PHE A 17 -7.73 -2.92 7.51
N CYS A 18 -7.46 -3.50 6.33
CA CYS A 18 -7.85 -2.94 5.04
C CYS A 18 -8.89 -3.83 4.32
N ALA A 19 -8.70 -5.15 4.39
CA ALA A 19 -9.48 -6.13 3.64
C ALA A 19 -10.98 -6.12 3.93
N GLY A 20 -11.39 -5.66 5.12
CA GLY A 20 -12.81 -5.55 5.49
C GLY A 20 -13.60 -4.60 4.57
N CYS A 21 -12.97 -3.56 4.05
CA CYS A 21 -13.59 -2.64 3.09
C CYS A 21 -13.11 -2.88 1.66
N HIS A 22 -11.81 -3.13 1.48
CA HIS A 22 -11.18 -3.22 0.15
C HIS A 22 -11.12 -4.64 -0.42
N GLY A 23 -11.74 -5.62 0.24
CA GLY A 23 -11.76 -7.02 -0.19
C GLY A 23 -10.51 -7.80 0.23
N ALA A 24 -10.66 -9.11 0.40
CA ALA A 24 -9.59 -10.00 0.89
C ALA A 24 -8.32 -10.00 0.02
N GLU A 25 -8.47 -9.79 -1.29
CA GLU A 25 -7.38 -9.75 -2.27
C GLU A 25 -7.12 -8.31 -2.77
N GLY A 26 -7.78 -7.30 -2.19
CA GLY A 26 -7.71 -5.92 -2.66
C GLY A 26 -8.58 -5.61 -3.88
N GLN A 27 -9.48 -6.53 -4.26
CA GLN A 27 -10.37 -6.41 -5.42
C GLN A 27 -11.49 -5.37 -5.25
N GLY A 28 -11.59 -4.72 -4.10
CA GLY A 28 -12.66 -3.78 -3.78
C GLY A 28 -13.91 -4.44 -3.21
N GLY A 29 -14.88 -3.61 -2.84
CA GLY A 29 -16.13 -4.00 -2.24
C GLY A 29 -16.88 -2.79 -1.70
N ILE A 30 -16.76 -2.55 -0.39
CA ILE A 30 -17.26 -1.33 0.25
C ILE A 30 -16.37 -0.15 -0.13
N GLY A 31 -15.05 -0.36 -0.06
CA GLY A 31 -14.04 0.56 -0.57
C GLY A 31 -13.66 0.22 -2.02
N PRO A 32 -12.95 1.13 -2.69
CA PRO A 32 -12.43 0.90 -4.04
C PRO A 32 -11.46 -0.29 -4.09
N ALA A 33 -11.27 -0.84 -5.28
CA ALA A 33 -10.20 -1.80 -5.53
C ALA A 33 -8.83 -1.10 -5.32
N LEU A 34 -7.89 -1.83 -4.72
CA LEU A 34 -6.52 -1.39 -4.47
C LEU A 34 -5.49 -2.28 -5.18
N ILE A 35 -5.90 -3.45 -5.66
CA ILE A 35 -5.09 -4.41 -6.41
C ILE A 35 -5.90 -4.91 -7.60
N GLY A 36 -5.34 -4.82 -8.81
CA GLY A 36 -6.01 -5.31 -10.03
C GLY A 36 -5.75 -4.45 -11.24
N THR A 37 -6.53 -4.67 -12.30
CA THR A 37 -6.38 -4.00 -13.60
C THR A 37 -7.01 -2.61 -13.66
N ASP A 38 -7.99 -2.32 -12.79
CA ASP A 38 -8.77 -1.08 -12.81
C ASP A 38 -8.52 -0.25 -11.54
N VAL A 39 -7.26 -0.21 -11.08
CA VAL A 39 -6.85 0.54 -9.89
C VAL A 39 -6.10 1.80 -10.30
N GLU A 40 -6.66 2.95 -9.96
CA GLU A 40 -6.10 4.27 -10.22
C GLU A 40 -5.22 4.71 -9.03
N LEU A 41 -3.99 4.18 -8.95
CA LEU A 41 -2.98 4.65 -7.97
C LEU A 41 -2.18 5.85 -8.51
N ASP A 42 -2.25 6.10 -9.81
CA ASP A 42 -1.61 7.21 -10.53
C ASP A 42 -2.00 8.59 -9.99
N ASP A 43 -3.22 8.74 -9.47
CA ASP A 43 -3.72 9.96 -8.81
C ASP A 43 -2.83 10.45 -7.66
N TYR A 44 -2.07 9.55 -7.02
CA TYR A 44 -1.12 9.91 -5.97
C TYR A 44 0.26 10.29 -6.53
N GLY A 45 0.59 9.91 -7.77
CA GLY A 45 1.82 10.25 -8.49
C GLY A 45 3.10 9.58 -7.97
N THR A 46 3.29 9.44 -6.65
CA THR A 46 4.41 8.72 -6.04
C THR A 46 3.97 7.86 -4.86
N ALA A 47 4.78 6.85 -4.54
CA ALA A 47 4.57 6.01 -3.36
C ALA A 47 4.58 6.81 -2.03
N ASP A 48 5.27 7.95 -2.00
CA ASP A 48 5.32 8.82 -0.80
C ASP A 48 3.99 9.54 -0.57
N VAL A 49 3.37 10.04 -1.64
CA VAL A 49 2.03 10.66 -1.56
C VAL A 49 0.97 9.62 -1.21
N LEU A 50 1.05 8.42 -1.79
CA LEU A 50 0.17 7.30 -1.44
C LEU A 50 0.33 6.92 0.05
N LEU A 51 1.57 6.78 0.53
CA LEU A 51 1.85 6.54 1.95
C LEU A 51 1.25 7.64 2.84
N GLY A 52 1.43 8.90 2.44
CA GLY A 52 0.87 10.05 3.14
C GLY A 52 -0.64 9.91 3.32
N PHE A 53 -1.36 9.67 2.22
CA PHE A 53 -2.80 9.43 2.23
C PHE A 53 -3.20 8.25 3.12
N ILE A 54 -2.56 7.09 2.97
CA ILE A 54 -2.89 5.91 3.78
C ILE A 54 -2.68 6.23 5.27
N SER A 55 -1.60 6.94 5.62
CA SER A 55 -1.29 7.25 7.02
C SER A 55 -2.22 8.29 7.66
N SER A 56 -2.77 9.22 6.88
CA SER A 56 -3.63 10.30 7.38
C SER A 56 -5.12 9.99 7.30
N GLU A 57 -5.54 9.20 6.30
CA GLU A 57 -6.95 8.94 6.01
C GLU A 57 -7.39 7.50 6.33
N MET A 58 -6.44 6.56 6.47
CA MET A 58 -6.74 5.14 6.66
C MET A 58 -6.23 4.56 7.99
N PRO A 59 -6.93 3.56 8.55
CA PRO A 59 -8.26 3.08 8.15
C PRO A 59 -9.34 4.16 8.35
N GLN A 60 -10.34 4.24 7.48
CA GLN A 60 -11.33 5.35 7.47
C GLN A 60 -12.05 5.54 8.81
N ASN A 61 -12.25 4.47 9.57
CA ASN A 61 -12.90 4.50 10.88
C ASN A 61 -11.94 4.81 12.05
N ALA A 62 -10.63 4.76 11.81
CA ALA A 62 -9.59 5.07 12.80
C ALA A 62 -8.31 5.59 12.13
N PRO A 63 -8.31 6.76 11.46
CA PRO A 63 -7.13 7.26 10.78
C PRO A 63 -5.97 7.51 11.75
N GLY A 64 -4.74 7.23 11.33
CA GLY A 64 -3.53 7.36 12.15
C GLY A 64 -3.39 6.32 13.29
N SER A 65 -4.22 5.27 13.31
CA SER A 65 -4.21 4.27 14.40
C SER A 65 -3.13 3.19 14.28
N LEU A 66 -2.50 3.03 13.10
CA LEU A 66 -1.44 2.06 12.88
C LEU A 66 -0.07 2.64 13.23
N GLN A 67 0.90 1.77 13.53
CA GLN A 67 2.28 2.18 13.69
C GLN A 67 2.86 2.62 12.35
N THR A 68 3.81 3.56 12.37
CA THR A 68 4.50 4.04 11.15
C THR A 68 5.04 2.89 10.30
N GLN A 69 5.65 1.88 10.93
CA GLN A 69 6.16 0.71 10.20
C GLN A 69 5.07 -0.07 9.47
N GLN A 70 3.86 -0.18 10.05
CA GLN A 70 2.74 -0.88 9.43
C GLN A 70 2.22 -0.13 8.19
N TYR A 71 2.21 1.21 8.23
CA TYR A 71 1.89 2.01 7.06
C TYR A 71 2.90 1.82 5.93
N LEU A 72 4.19 1.83 6.26
CA LEU A 72 5.26 1.58 5.29
C LEU A 72 5.14 0.20 4.63
N GLU A 73 4.85 -0.82 5.44
CA GLU A 73 4.72 -2.20 4.98
C GLU A 73 3.47 -2.42 4.15
N VAL A 74 2.31 -1.88 4.53
CA VAL A 74 1.09 -2.01 3.71
C VAL A 74 1.21 -1.24 2.39
N THR A 75 1.86 -0.08 2.37
CA THR A 75 2.20 0.60 1.11
C THR A 75 3.11 -0.27 0.24
N ALA A 76 4.17 -0.87 0.82
CA ALA A 76 5.04 -1.79 0.09
C ALA A 76 4.28 -2.98 -0.49
N TYR A 77 3.32 -3.54 0.25
CA TYR A 77 2.43 -4.59 -0.21
C TYR A 77 1.64 -4.17 -1.46
N LEU A 78 1.01 -2.98 -1.44
CA LEU A 78 0.27 -2.47 -2.60
C LEU A 78 1.18 -2.26 -3.82
N LEU A 79 2.38 -1.71 -3.62
CA LEU A 79 3.34 -1.50 -4.71
C LEU A 79 3.77 -2.83 -5.35
N VAL A 80 4.05 -3.86 -4.54
CA VAL A 80 4.42 -5.19 -5.03
C VAL A 80 3.25 -5.86 -5.76
N LYS A 81 2.05 -5.80 -5.19
CA LYS A 81 0.86 -6.45 -5.75
C LYS A 81 0.40 -5.84 -7.07
N ASN A 82 0.67 -4.56 -7.28
CA ASN A 82 0.43 -3.86 -8.53
C ASN A 82 1.66 -3.82 -9.46
N ASN A 83 2.71 -4.61 -9.17
CA ASN A 83 3.93 -4.71 -9.99
C ASN A 83 4.67 -3.38 -10.21
N ILE A 84 4.52 -2.41 -9.30
CA ILE A 84 5.15 -1.09 -9.37
C ILE A 84 6.63 -1.16 -8.99
N VAL A 85 6.98 -2.11 -8.12
CA VAL A 85 8.35 -2.38 -7.69
C VAL A 85 8.70 -3.84 -7.86
N TRP A 86 9.98 -4.12 -8.13
CA TRP A 86 10.47 -5.50 -8.13
C TRP A 86 10.64 -6.01 -6.68
N PRO A 87 10.11 -7.19 -6.32
CA PRO A 87 10.13 -7.68 -4.93
C PRO A 87 11.52 -7.82 -4.30
N GLY A 88 12.55 -8.15 -5.10
CA GLY A 88 13.91 -8.29 -4.59
C GLY A 88 14.65 -6.96 -4.42
N ASN A 89 14.06 -5.81 -4.80
CA ASN A 89 14.68 -4.51 -4.58
C ASN A 89 14.85 -4.25 -3.08
N PRO A 90 15.91 -3.53 -2.67
CA PRO A 90 16.02 -3.05 -1.30
C PRO A 90 14.81 -2.22 -0.90
N PHE A 91 14.23 -2.54 0.26
CA PHE A 91 13.18 -1.74 0.85
C PHE A 91 13.80 -0.54 1.58
N ASP A 92 13.57 0.65 1.02
CA ASP A 92 14.07 1.92 1.56
C ASP A 92 12.98 2.99 1.46
N PRO A 93 12.19 3.20 2.54
CA PRO A 93 11.15 4.21 2.60
C PRO A 93 11.60 5.62 2.21
N ALA A 94 12.86 5.98 2.45
CA ALA A 94 13.38 7.30 2.08
C ALA A 94 13.39 7.53 0.55
N LYS A 95 13.23 6.48 -0.26
CA LYS A 95 13.16 6.53 -1.72
C LYS A 95 11.74 6.55 -2.28
N PHE A 96 10.70 6.53 -1.44
CA PHE A 96 9.31 6.48 -1.91
C PHE A 96 8.92 7.64 -2.82
N ASN A 97 9.47 8.84 -2.58
CA ASN A 97 9.24 9.99 -3.44
C ASN A 97 9.80 9.81 -4.87
N GLY A 98 10.74 8.87 -5.06
CA GLY A 98 11.27 8.48 -6.37
C GLY A 98 10.53 7.33 -7.05
N ILE A 99 9.61 6.65 -6.36
CA ILE A 99 8.82 5.54 -6.92
C ILE A 99 7.55 6.12 -7.51
N ARG A 100 7.50 6.20 -8.85
CA ARG A 100 6.34 6.69 -9.60
C ARG A 100 5.26 5.62 -9.66
N LEU A 101 4.01 6.05 -9.51
CA LEU A 101 2.83 5.21 -9.70
C LEU A 101 2.39 5.43 -11.16
N PRO A 102 2.41 4.39 -12.00
CA PRO A 102 2.08 4.53 -13.43
C PRO A 102 0.57 4.64 -13.64
N ASP A 103 0.19 5.42 -14.66
CA ASP A 103 -1.13 5.47 -15.28
C ASP A 103 -1.62 4.08 -15.76
#